data_AF-A0A8T4J8K5-F1
#
_entry.id   AF-A0A8T4J8K5-F1
#
_cell.length_a   1.000
_cell.length_b   1.000
_cell.length_c   1.000
_cell.angle_alpha   90.00
_cell.angle_beta   90.00
_cell.angle_gamma   90.00
#
_symmetry.space_group_name_H-M   'P 1'
#
loop_
_entity.id
_entity.type
_entity.pdbx_description
1 polymer ?
#
loop_
_entity_poly.entity_id
_entity_poly.type
_entity_poly.pdbx_seq_one_letter_code
_entity_poly.pdbx_strand_id
1 'polypeptide(L)' 'GAVATLLISECVPDTTVKLFEEEAEKVGSEVTIISTETREGVQLQQMGKIAAILRYPIGTR' A
#
# COMPACT_ATOMS: atom_id res chain seq x y z
N GLY A 1 9.78 5.21 5.82
CA GLY A 1 11.24 5.17 5.58
C GLY A 1 11.65 4.00 4.69
N ALA A 2 11.34 2.76 5.08
CA ALA A 2 11.74 1.58 4.30
C ALA A 2 10.86 1.30 3.06
N VAL A 3 9.61 1.74 3.08
CA VAL A 3 8.68 1.62 1.95
C VAL A 3 9.06 2.63 0.85
N ALA A 4 9.08 2.17 -0.39
CA ALA A 4 9.19 2.99 -1.60
C ALA A 4 7.80 3.38 -2.09
N THR A 5 6.98 2.35 -2.36
CA THR A 5 5.62 2.47 -2.90
C THR A 5 4.67 1.60 -2.09
N LEU A 6 3.56 2.17 -1.66
CA LEU A 6 2.49 1.49 -0.94
C LEU A 6 1.29 1.30 -1.88
N LEU A 7 0.88 0.04 -2.05
CA LEU A 7 -0.27 -0.36 -2.85
C LEU A 7 -1.44 -0.64 -1.91
N ILE A 8 -2.54 0.10 -2.08
CA ILE A 8 -3.73 -0.02 -1.23
C ILE A 8 -4.92 -0.38 -2.11
N SER A 9 -5.62 -1.47 -1.79
CA SER A 9 -6.84 -1.86 -2.48
C SER A 9 -7.97 -0.84 -2.18
N GLU A 10 -8.76 -0.47 -3.18
CA GLU A 10 -9.84 0.53 -3.04
C GLU A 10 -10.91 0.14 -2.00
N CYS A 11 -11.00 -1.14 -1.62
CA CYS A 11 -11.93 -1.59 -0.59
C CYS A 11 -11.45 -1.28 0.86
N VAL A 12 -10.26 -0.72 1.03
CA VAL A 12 -9.74 -0.28 2.33
C VAL A 12 -10.43 1.04 2.73
N PRO A 13 -10.89 1.20 3.99
CA PRO A 13 -11.58 2.41 4.41
C PRO A 13 -10.76 3.69 4.21
N ASP A 14 -11.40 4.76 3.75
CA ASP A 14 -10.79 6.08 3.50
C ASP A 14 -10.01 6.63 4.70
N THR A 15 -10.46 6.35 5.94
CA THR A 15 -9.76 6.77 7.15
C THR A 15 -8.37 6.15 7.27
N THR A 16 -8.23 4.90 6.83
CA THR A 16 -6.95 4.17 6.82
C THR A 16 -6.09 4.61 5.64
N VAL A 17 -6.70 4.85 4.48
CA VAL A 17 -6.02 5.39 3.29
C VAL A 17 -5.37 6.73 3.62
N LYS A 18 -6.12 7.67 4.19
CA LYS A 18 -5.61 9.00 4.59
C LYS A 18 -4.46 8.92 5.58
N LEU A 19 -4.55 8.05 6.58
CA LEU A 19 -3.46 7.82 7.53
C LEU A 19 -2.18 7.40 6.80
N PHE A 20 -2.28 6.47 5.84
CA PHE A 20 -1.13 6.02 5.07
C PHE A 20 -0.59 7.09 4.12
N GLU A 21 -1.45 7.89 3.50
CA GLU A 21 -1.04 9.04 2.67
C GLU A 21 -0.25 10.07 3.49
N GLU A 22 -0.73 10.44 4.67
CA GLU A 22 -0.04 11.38 5.57
C GLU A 22 1.32 10.84 6.03
N GLU A 23 1.41 9.55 6.37
CA GLU A 23 2.69 8.94 6.75
C GLU A 23 3.64 8.79 5.56
N ALA A 24 3.11 8.45 4.38
CA ALA A 24 3.89 8.35 3.15
C ALA A 24 4.49 9.69 2.75
N GLU A 25 3.74 10.79 2.87
CA GLU A 25 4.22 12.15 2.60
C GLU A 25 5.42 12.50 3.48
N LYS A 26 5.33 12.23 4.79
CA LYS A 26 6.42 12.51 5.77
C LYS A 26 7.73 11.81 5.44
N VAL A 27 7.66 10.62 4.83
CA VAL A 27 8.82 9.78 4.53
C VAL A 27 9.15 9.68 3.04
N GLY A 28 8.47 10.47 2.20
CA GLY A 28 8.66 10.51 0.74
C GLY A 28 8.35 9.20 0.03
N SER A 29 7.34 8.46 0.49
CA SER A 29 6.84 7.23 -0.16
C SER A 29 5.69 7.56 -1.11
N GLU A 30 5.55 6.77 -2.16
CA GLU A 30 4.43 6.87 -3.09
C GLU A 30 3.26 6.01 -2.59
N VAL A 31 2.02 6.50 -2.76
CA VAL A 31 0.80 5.74 -2.48
C VAL A 31 0.02 5.55 -3.78
N THR A 32 -0.40 4.32 -4.05
CA THR A 32 -1.21 3.98 -5.21
C THR A 32 -2.44 3.19 -4.77
N ILE A 33 -3.62 3.68 -5.15
CA ILE A 33 -4.89 3.00 -4.91
C ILE A 33 -5.19 2.09 -6.11
N ILE A 34 -5.49 0.82 -5.83
CA ILE A 34 -5.71 -0.22 -6.85
C ILE A 34 -7.17 -0.66 -6.84
N SER A 35 -7.82 -0.55 -8.00
CA SER A 35 -9.21 -0.97 -8.17
C SER A 35 -9.38 -2.48 -8.16
N THR A 36 -10.39 -2.96 -7.42
CA THR A 36 -10.82 -4.35 -7.30
C THR A 36 -11.60 -4.87 -8.50
N GLU A 37 -11.81 -4.06 -9.54
CA GLU A 37 -12.41 -4.49 -10.81
C GLU A 37 -11.40 -5.15 -11.76
N THR A 38 -10.11 -4.97 -11.50
CA THR A 38 -9.02 -5.55 -12.29
C THR A 38 -8.56 -6.88 -11.74
N ARG A 39 -8.00 -7.76 -12.58
CA ARG A 39 -7.48 -9.06 -12.15
C ARG A 39 -6.40 -8.89 -11.08
N GLU A 40 -5.50 -7.93 -11.28
CA GLU A 40 -4.40 -7.60 -10.37
C GLU A 40 -4.93 -7.02 -9.05
N GLY A 41 -5.97 -6.18 -9.09
CA GLY A 41 -6.59 -5.64 -7.89
C GLY A 41 -7.37 -6.66 -7.07
N VAL A 42 -8.05 -7.60 -7.72
CA VAL A 42 -8.66 -8.77 -7.04
C VAL A 42 -7.57 -9.59 -6.32
N GLN A 43 -6.41 -9.80 -6.96
CA GLN A 43 -5.29 -10.49 -6.32
C GLN A 43 -4.76 -9.73 -5.10
N LEU A 44 -4.55 -8.41 -5.21
CA LEU A 44 -4.12 -7.59 -4.08
C LEU A 44 -5.12 -7.66 -2.92
N GLN A 45 -6.42 -7.59 -3.22
CA GLN A 45 -7.48 -7.73 -2.22
C GLN A 45 -7.38 -9.07 -1.48
N GLN A 46 -7.16 -10.17 -2.21
CA GLN A 46 -7.03 -11.52 -1.66
C GLN A 46 -5.72 -11.73 -0.88
N MET A 47 -4.64 -11.04 -1.26
CA MET A 47 -3.33 -11.10 -0.59
C MET A 47 -3.29 -10.39 0.76
N GLY A 48 -4.35 -9.64 1.13
CA GLY A 48 -4.40 -8.88 2.38
C GLY A 48 -4.71 -7.39 2.18
N LYS A 49 -5.13 -6.98 0.98
CA LYS A 49 -5.59 -5.63 0.61
C LYS A 49 -4.51 -4.54 0.57
N ILE A 50 -3.36 -4.76 1.21
CA ILE A 50 -2.25 -3.80 1.26
C ILE A 50 -0.95 -4.54 0.95
N ALA A 51 -0.13 -3.95 0.08
CA ALA A 51 1.21 -4.44 -0.24
C ALA A 51 2.20 -3.27 -0.33
N ALA A 52 3.49 -3.55 -0.19
CA ALA A 52 4.53 -2.53 -0.23
C ALA A 52 5.76 -3.01 -1.01
N ILE A 53 6.29 -2.12 -1.85
CA ILE A 53 7.61 -2.26 -2.43
C ILE A 53 8.60 -1.58 -1.49
N LEU A 54 9.63 -2.31 -1.06
CA LEU A 54 10.61 -1.81 -0.12
C LEU A 54 11.85 -1.27 -0.84
N ARG A 55 12.46 -0.22 -0.29
CA ARG A 55 13.73 0.35 -0.78
C ARG A 55 14.92 -0.54 -0.48
N TYR A 56 14.82 -1.33 0.58
CA TYR A 56 15.85 -2.26 1.02
C TYR A 56 15.19 -3.44 1.76
N PRO A 57 15.85 -4.61 1.80
CA PRO A 57 15.36 -5.74 2.57
C PRO A 57 15.26 -5.38 4.05
N ILE A 58 14.13 -5.72 4.65
CA ILE A 58 13.95 -5.67 6.11
C ILE A 58 14.06 -7.11 6.60
N GLY A 59 14.97 -7.37 7.54
CA GLY A 59 15.07 -8.68 8.16
C GLY A 59 13.78 -8.99 8.93
N THR A 60 13.18 -10.12 8.64
CA THR A 60 12.15 -10.70 9.50
C THR A 60 12.84 -11.39 10.68
N ARG A 61 12.46 -11.01 11.90
CA ARG A 61 12.82 -11.75 13.11
C ARG A 61 12.02 -13.04 13.20
#